data_AF-A0A0C3P717-F1
#
_entry.id   AF-A0A0C3P717-F1
#
_cell.length_a   1.000
_cell.length_b   1.000
_cell.length_c   1.000
_cell.angle_alpha   90.00
_cell.angle_beta   90.00
_cell.angle_gamma   90.00
#
_symmetry.space_group_name_H-M   'P 1'
#
loop_
_entity.id
_entity.type
_entity.pdbx_description
1 polymer ?
#
loop_
_entity_poly.entity_id
_entity_poly.type
_entity_poly.pdbx_seq_one_letter_code
_entity_poly.pdbx_strand_id
1 'polypeptide(L)'
;MPNKLTGMWMVKLSFLDNRTHHLAIVHINTIVQAAHLIPIFGWECVPLSISFNNSLDVYRGFYVNHFVDHHAFELSFSCHYLV
;
A
#
# COMPACT_ATOMS: atom_id res chain seq x y z
N MET A 1 -5.97 -6.26 11.20
CA MET A 1 -5.91 -5.33 12.34
C MET A 1 -4.66 -4.48 12.21
N PRO A 2 -4.72 -3.18 12.52
CA PRO A 2 -3.55 -2.30 12.44
C PRO A 2 -2.44 -2.78 13.38
N ASN A 3 -1.20 -2.48 13.03
CA ASN A 3 -0.02 -2.81 13.82
C ASN A 3 -0.14 -2.18 15.22
N LYS A 4 0.11 -2.97 16.27
CA LYS A 4 -0.08 -2.53 17.66
C LYS A 4 0.86 -1.41 18.11
N LEU A 5 2.04 -1.29 17.50
CA LEU A 5 3.04 -0.30 17.85
C LEU A 5 2.82 1.02 17.10
N THR A 6 2.55 0.94 15.80
CA THR A 6 2.44 2.14 14.93
C THR A 6 1.00 2.59 14.72
N GLY A 7 0.01 1.76 15.04
CA GLY A 7 -1.38 1.97 14.67
C GLY A 7 -1.65 1.89 13.17
N MET A 8 -0.66 1.60 12.31
CA MET A 8 -0.85 1.60 10.86
C MET A 8 -1.17 0.22 10.31
N TRP A 9 -1.91 0.16 9.21
CA TRP A 9 -2.08 -1.08 8.46
C TRP A 9 -0.82 -1.37 7.65
N MET A 10 -0.41 -2.63 7.63
CA MET A 10 0.67 -3.09 6.75
C MET A 10 0.04 -3.81 5.57
N VAL A 11 0.29 -3.30 4.37
CA VAL A 11 -0.15 -3.91 3.12
C VAL A 11 1.06 -4.38 2.33
N LYS A 12 0.86 -5.43 1.54
CA LYS A 12 1.88 -6.00 0.65
C LYS A 12 1.34 -5.99 -0.77
N LEU A 13 2.18 -5.68 -1.74
CA LEU A 13 1.81 -5.80 -3.15
C LEU A 13 1.44 -7.25 -3.49
N SER A 14 0.39 -7.39 -4.29
CA SER A 14 0.01 -8.66 -4.91
C SER A 14 0.87 -8.94 -6.16
N PHE A 15 1.23 -10.22 -6.34
CA PHE A 15 2.02 -10.70 -7.47
C PHE A 15 1.30 -11.88 -8.12
N LEU A 16 1.45 -12.01 -9.43
CA LEU A 16 1.05 -13.19 -10.20
C LEU A 16 2.00 -14.37 -9.90
N ASP A 17 1.61 -15.60 -10.26
CA ASP A 17 2.41 -16.81 -10.03
C ASP A 17 3.82 -16.76 -10.66
N ASN A 18 3.94 -16.02 -11.76
CA ASN A 18 5.21 -15.76 -12.45
C ASN A 18 6.05 -14.63 -11.81
N ARG A 19 5.66 -14.12 -10.63
CA ARG A 19 6.29 -13.02 -9.88
C ARG A 19 6.24 -11.65 -10.53
N THR A 20 5.42 -11.44 -11.56
CA THR A 20 5.16 -10.08 -12.07
C THR A 20 4.12 -9.37 -11.20
N HIS A 21 4.18 -8.03 -11.16
CA HIS A 21 3.21 -7.23 -10.45
C HIS A 21 1.80 -7.50 -10.97
N HIS A 22 0.85 -7.63 -10.06
CA HIS A 22 -0.57 -7.69 -10.41
C HIS A 22 -1.06 -6.26 -10.68
N LEU A 23 -1.24 -5.91 -11.97
CA LEU A 23 -1.77 -4.61 -12.37
C LEU A 23 -3.25 -4.71 -12.76
N ALA A 24 -4.03 -3.74 -12.32
CA ALA A 24 -5.43 -3.58 -12.70
C ALA A 24 -5.69 -2.16 -13.22
N ILE A 25 -6.54 -2.03 -14.24
CA ILE A 25 -7.06 -0.75 -14.68
C ILE A 25 -8.35 -0.49 -13.89
N VAL A 26 -8.34 0.55 -13.06
CA VAL A 26 -9.52 0.98 -12.29
C VAL A 26 -10.09 2.26 -12.88
N HIS A 27 -11.42 2.37 -12.88
CA HIS A 27 -12.07 3.56 -13.38
C HIS A 27 -11.94 4.69 -12.36
N ILE A 28 -11.60 5.92 -12.79
CA ILE A 28 -11.30 7.00 -11.84
C ILE A 28 -12.47 7.33 -10.89
N ASN A 29 -13.71 7.16 -11.34
CA ASN A 29 -14.90 7.38 -10.51
C ASN A 29 -15.12 6.30 -9.44
N THR A 30 -14.37 5.18 -9.48
CA THR A 30 -14.40 4.16 -8.42
C THR A 30 -13.35 4.41 -7.33
N ILE A 31 -12.48 5.41 -7.51
CA ILE A 31 -11.52 5.81 -6.48
C ILE A 31 -12.28 6.62 -5.43
N VAL A 32 -12.47 6.01 -4.26
CA VAL A 32 -13.16 6.67 -3.14
C VAL A 32 -12.26 7.71 -2.49
N GLN A 33 -10.99 7.38 -2.28
CA GLN A 33 -10.03 8.27 -1.63
C GLN A 33 -8.58 7.85 -1.96
N ALA A 34 -7.68 8.84 -2.01
CA ALA A 34 -6.24 8.58 -2.03
C ALA A 34 -5.71 8.39 -0.61
N ALA A 35 -4.89 7.37 -0.41
CA ALA A 35 -4.16 7.15 0.84
C ALA A 35 -2.65 7.29 0.58
N HIS A 36 -1.93 7.83 1.56
CA HIS A 36 -0.47 7.92 1.48
C HIS A 36 0.15 6.57 1.83
N LEU A 37 0.88 5.99 0.87
CA LEU A 37 1.66 4.77 1.06
C LEU A 37 3.06 5.12 1.53
N ILE A 38 3.42 4.67 2.74
CA ILE A 38 4.77 4.86 3.29
C ILE A 38 5.53 3.54 3.17
N PRO A 39 6.64 3.45 2.42
CA PRO A 39 7.37 2.20 2.26
C PRO A 39 7.86 1.61 3.60
N ILE A 40 7.82 0.29 3.70
CA ILE A 40 8.47 -0.44 4.79
C ILE A 40 9.95 -0.61 4.44
N PHE A 41 10.77 0.31 4.94
CA PHE A 41 12.21 0.40 4.63
C PHE A 41 13.04 -0.78 5.18
N GLY A 42 12.59 -1.41 6.27
CA GLY A 42 13.35 -2.45 6.96
C GLY A 42 14.49 -1.86 7.80
N TRP A 43 15.57 -2.62 7.95
CA TRP A 43 16.74 -2.22 8.75
C TRP A 43 17.91 -1.68 7.90
N GLU A 44 17.81 -1.81 6.57
CA GLU A 44 18.84 -1.35 5.66
C GLU A 44 18.68 0.13 5.33
N CYS A 45 19.78 0.78 4.96
CA CYS A 45 19.74 2.13 4.42
C CYS A 45 18.99 2.13 3.09
N VAL A 46 18.19 3.18 2.85
CA VAL A 46 17.52 3.39 1.57
C VAL A 46 18.59 3.56 0.48
N PRO A 47 18.59 2.73 -0.58
CA PRO A 47 19.51 2.90 -1.70
C PRO A 47 19.35 4.27 -2.36
N LEU A 48 20.46 4.91 -2.72
CA LEU A 48 20.49 6.21 -3.40
C LEU A 48 19.79 6.22 -4.77
N SER A 49 19.64 5.05 -5.39
CA SER A 49 18.89 4.88 -6.65
C SER A 49 17.37 4.94 -6.47
N ILE A 50 16.88 4.92 -5.23
CA ILE A 50 15.45 5.05 -4.95
C ILE A 50 15.09 6.53 -4.91
N SER A 51 14.07 6.88 -5.68
CA SER A 51 13.42 8.18 -5.74
C SER A 51 11.94 8.02 -5.47
N PHE A 52 11.23 9.15 -5.36
CA PHE A 52 9.78 9.15 -5.24
C PHE A 52 9.07 8.50 -6.46
N ASN A 53 9.72 8.45 -7.62
CA ASN A 53 9.15 7.90 -8.85
C ASN A 53 9.17 6.38 -8.93
N ASN A 54 10.12 5.71 -8.26
CA ASN A 54 10.28 4.25 -8.35
C ASN A 54 10.09 3.55 -7.00
N SER A 55 9.83 4.28 -5.91
CA SER A 55 9.69 3.71 -4.58
C SER A 55 8.54 2.69 -4.49
N LEU A 56 7.43 2.94 -5.21
CA LEU A 56 6.28 2.04 -5.22
C LEU A 56 6.56 0.71 -5.93
N ASP A 57 7.47 0.70 -6.90
CA ASP A 57 7.86 -0.51 -7.63
C ASP A 57 8.93 -1.31 -6.87
N VAL A 58 9.83 -0.61 -6.17
CA VAL A 58 10.97 -1.21 -5.47
C VAL A 58 10.56 -1.86 -4.14
N TYR A 59 9.71 -1.19 -3.36
CA TYR A 59 9.28 -1.70 -2.06
C TYR A 59 8.09 -2.64 -2.20
N ARG A 60 8.12 -3.73 -1.44
CA ARG A 60 7.07 -4.78 -1.50
C ARG A 60 5.97 -4.60 -0.48
N GLY A 61 6.13 -3.67 0.46
CA GLY A 61 5.18 -3.45 1.54
C GLY A 61 5.15 -1.99 1.97
N PHE A 62 3.98 -1.57 2.43
CA PHE A 62 3.68 -0.19 2.77
C PHE A 62 2.87 -0.12 4.06
N TYR A 63 3.09 0.95 4.81
CA TYR A 63 2.19 1.39 5.85
C TYR A 63 1.10 2.29 5.26
N VAL A 64 -0.14 2.00 5.63
CA VAL A 64 -1.32 2.82 5.36
C VAL A 64 -1.82 3.33 6.71
N ASN A 65 -1.88 4.65 6.85
CA ASN A 65 -2.39 5.24 8.09
C ASN A 65 -3.91 4.96 8.21
N HIS A 66 -4.32 4.37 9.32
CA HIS A 66 -5.72 4.01 9.57
C HIS A 66 -6.62 5.21 9.88
N PHE A 67 -6.03 6.36 10.24
CA PHE A 67 -6.74 7.60 10.52
C PHE A 67 -6.89 8.51 9.29
N VAL A 68 -6.47 8.07 8.10
CA VAL A 68 -6.59 8.89 6.89
C VAL A 68 -8.06 9.13 6.52
N ASP A 69 -9.00 8.37 7.09
CA ASP A 69 -10.42 8.68 6.96
C ASP A 69 -11.30 7.96 8.00
N HIS A 70 -12.26 8.68 8.56
CA HIS A 70 -13.35 8.07 9.34
C HIS A 70 -14.28 7.23 8.42
N HIS A 71 -14.32 7.53 7.10
CA HIS A 71 -15.06 6.78 6.09
C HIS A 71 -14.30 5.57 5.50
N ALA A 72 -12.97 5.50 5.61
CA ALA A 72 -12.18 4.38 5.05
C ALA A 72 -12.32 3.08 5.86
N PHE A 73 -12.84 3.15 7.09
CA PHE A 73 -13.02 1.98 7.94
C PHE A 73 -14.02 0.98 7.35
N GLU A 74 -15.09 1.45 6.68
CA GLU A 74 -16.12 0.59 6.09
C GLU A 74 -15.64 -0.19 4.85
N LEU A 75 -14.73 0.38 4.04
CA LEU A 75 -14.31 -0.24 2.78
C LEU A 75 -13.15 -1.23 2.92
N SER A 76 -12.32 -1.10 3.96
CA SER A 76 -11.17 -2.00 4.17
C SER A 76 -11.56 -3.47 4.37
N PHE A 77 -12.79 -3.75 4.82
CA PHE A 77 -13.32 -5.11 4.97
C PHE A 77 -13.83 -5.73 3.65
N SER A 78 -14.20 -4.91 2.67
CA SER A 78 -14.75 -5.38 1.38
C SER A 78 -13.70 -5.43 0.27
N CYS A 79 -12.59 -4.73 0.42
CA CYS A 79 -11.53 -4.62 -0.60
C CYS A 79 -10.42 -5.67 -0.41
N HIS A 80 -10.78 -6.95 -0.23
CA HIS A 80 -9.81 -8.04 -0.13
C HIS A 80 -9.17 -8.41 -1.49
N TYR A 81 -9.46 -7.65 -2.56
CA TYR A 81 -9.09 -7.95 -3.95
C TYR A 81 -8.44 -6.79 -4.72
N LEU A 82 -8.14 -5.66 -4.08
CA LEU A 82 -7.52 -4.50 -4.75
C LEU A 82 -6.43 -3.86 -3.89
N VAL A 83 -5.43 -4.65 -3.50
CA VAL A 83 -4.01 -4.26 -3.33
C VAL A 83 -3.15 -5.47 -3.69
#